data_AF-A0A372G7P8-F1
#
_entry.id   AF-A0A372G7P8-F1
#
_cell.length_a   1.000
_cell.length_b   1.000
_cell.length_c   1.000
_cell.angle_alpha   90.00
_cell.angle_beta   90.00
_cell.angle_gamma   90.00
#
_symmetry.space_group_name_H-M   'P 1'
#
loop_
_entity.id
_entity.type
_entity.pdbx_description
1 polymer ?
#
loop_
_entity_poly.entity_id
_entity_poly.type
_entity_poly.pdbx_seq_one_letter_code
_entity_poly.pdbx_strand_id
1 'polypeptide(L)'
;MPDIDNHRDRAYAEIGFPMQDGFTVAETADGLEVTGTCPACGGRTSMTFDYGPPDGVKGLFRNRGASAPPPRTVNVYCECGHMHADRPEGAFDRGCGAFWKVEMP
;
A
#
# COMPACT_ATOMS: atom_id res chain seq x y z
N MET A 1 -24.41 1.20 4.57
CA MET A 1 -24.60 0.46 3.31
C MET A 1 -23.45 -0.53 3.23
N PRO A 2 -23.67 -1.84 3.06
CA PRO A 2 -22.55 -2.75 2.85
C PRO A 2 -21.80 -2.30 1.59
N ASP A 3 -20.50 -2.06 1.73
CA ASP A 3 -19.57 -1.74 0.64
C ASP A 3 -19.62 -2.92 -0.32
N ILE A 4 -20.26 -2.76 -1.48
CA ILE A 4 -20.28 -3.81 -2.51
C ILE A 4 -18.86 -3.88 -3.04
N ASP A 5 -18.13 -4.91 -2.62
CA ASP A 5 -16.82 -5.20 -3.15
C ASP A 5 -16.95 -5.51 -4.66
N ASN A 6 -16.33 -4.68 -5.50
CA ASN A 6 -16.40 -4.75 -6.96
C ASN A 6 -15.24 -5.59 -7.54
N HIS A 7 -14.78 -6.58 -6.79
CA HIS A 7 -13.69 -7.46 -7.20
C HIS A 7 -14.05 -8.29 -8.43
N ARG A 8 -13.09 -8.42 -9.33
CA ARG A 8 -13.13 -9.21 -10.54
C ARG A 8 -12.11 -10.34 -10.40
N ASP A 9 -12.59 -11.57 -10.57
CA ASP A 9 -11.73 -12.73 -10.67
C ASP A 9 -10.84 -12.64 -11.92
N ARG A 10 -9.53 -12.76 -11.70
CA ARG A 10 -8.50 -12.66 -12.73
C ARG A 10 -7.27 -13.45 -12.32
N ALA A 11 -6.49 -13.90 -13.29
CA ALA A 11 -5.18 -14.46 -12.99
C ALA A 11 -4.25 -13.39 -12.39
N TYR A 12 -3.36 -13.84 -11.51
CA TYR A 12 -2.25 -13.07 -11.00
C TYR A 12 -1.36 -12.65 -12.18
N ALA A 13 -1.01 -11.37 -12.21
CA ALA A 13 -0.06 -10.84 -13.18
C ALA A 13 0.62 -9.61 -12.60
N GLU A 14 1.95 -9.62 -12.59
CA GLU A 14 2.76 -8.46 -12.21
C GLU A 14 2.62 -7.36 -13.27
N ILE A 15 1.75 -6.40 -13.00
CA ILE A 15 1.40 -5.35 -13.95
C ILE A 15 1.47 -4.00 -13.24
N GLY A 16 2.31 -3.12 -13.79
CA GLY A 16 2.40 -1.73 -13.38
C GLY A 16 1.29 -0.89 -14.00
N PHE A 17 0.60 -0.11 -13.18
CA PHE A 17 -0.33 0.93 -13.62
C PHE A 17 0.31 2.32 -13.49
N PRO A 18 -0.17 3.32 -14.27
CA PRO A 18 0.17 4.71 -14.03
C PRO A 18 -0.15 5.16 -12.61
N MET A 19 0.31 6.34 -12.23
CA MET A 19 -0.11 6.98 -10.97
C MET A 19 -1.64 6.97 -10.85
N GLN A 20 -2.14 6.62 -9.67
CA GLN A 20 -3.57 6.53 -9.40
C GLN A 20 -4.00 7.60 -8.40
N ASP A 21 -5.15 8.20 -8.68
CA ASP A 21 -5.84 9.13 -7.79
C ASP A 21 -6.97 8.40 -7.02
N GLY A 22 -7.64 9.11 -6.11
CA GLY A 22 -8.81 8.57 -5.39
C GLY A 22 -8.46 7.63 -4.23
N PHE A 23 -7.18 7.57 -3.85
CA PHE A 23 -6.74 6.90 -2.63
C PHE A 23 -6.87 7.83 -1.43
N THR A 24 -7.30 7.28 -0.30
CA THR A 24 -7.37 7.98 0.97
C THR A 24 -6.12 7.65 1.77
N VAL A 25 -5.40 8.70 2.18
CA VAL A 25 -4.23 8.60 3.04
C VAL A 25 -4.62 9.08 4.43
N ALA A 26 -4.43 8.23 5.44
CA ALA A 26 -4.70 8.55 6.83
C ALA A 26 -3.45 8.33 7.69
N GLU A 27 -3.12 9.27 8.56
CA GLU A 27 -2.12 9.05 9.61
C GLU A 27 -2.70 8.15 10.70
N THR A 28 -1.95 7.12 11.07
CA THR A 28 -2.28 6.19 12.15
C THR A 28 -1.21 6.27 13.25
N ALA A 29 -1.43 5.59 14.38
CA ALA A 29 -0.45 5.53 15.45
C ALA A 29 0.89 4.88 15.02
N ASP A 30 0.82 4.00 14.02
CA ASP A 30 1.93 3.16 13.56
C ASP A 30 2.59 3.70 12.26
N GLY A 31 1.91 4.59 11.52
CA GLY A 31 2.29 4.85 10.15
C GLY A 31 1.36 5.76 9.36
N LEU A 32 1.44 5.61 8.03
CA LEU A 32 0.43 6.06 7.09
C LEU A 32 -0.33 4.86 6.58
N GLU A 33 -1.65 4.90 6.62
CA GLU A 33 -2.51 3.93 5.95
C GLU A 33 -3.00 4.53 4.63
N VAL A 34 -2.73 3.81 3.53
CA VAL A 34 -3.21 4.14 2.19
C VAL A 34 -4.29 3.15 1.81
N THR A 35 -5.52 3.65 1.63
CA THR A 35 -6.69 2.84 1.27
C THR A 35 -7.28 3.25 -0.06
N GLY A 36 -7.79 2.29 -0.82
CA GLY A 36 -8.45 2.55 -2.10
C GLY A 36 -8.86 1.29 -2.82
N THR A 37 -9.00 1.38 -4.14
CA THR A 37 -9.43 0.28 -5.00
C THR A 37 -8.34 -0.08 -5.99
N CYS A 38 -8.08 -1.38 -6.16
CA CYS A 38 -7.14 -1.84 -7.17
C CYS A 38 -7.66 -1.50 -8.58
N PRO A 39 -6.89 -0.81 -9.45
CA PRO A 39 -7.31 -0.49 -10.81
C PRO A 39 -7.46 -1.74 -11.69
N ALA A 40 -6.86 -2.86 -11.28
CA ALA A 40 -6.76 -4.08 -12.05
C ALA A 40 -7.90 -5.08 -11.75
N CYS A 41 -8.13 -5.42 -10.47
CA CYS A 41 -9.20 -6.33 -10.07
C CYS A 41 -10.44 -5.60 -9.53
N GLY A 42 -10.36 -4.33 -9.14
CA GLY A 42 -11.48 -3.63 -8.51
C GLY A 42 -11.73 -3.99 -7.04
N GLY A 43 -10.91 -4.86 -6.44
CA GLY A 43 -10.97 -5.17 -5.01
C GLY A 43 -10.43 -4.03 -4.15
N ARG A 44 -11.00 -3.88 -2.95
CA ARG A 44 -10.52 -2.92 -1.95
C ARG A 44 -9.13 -3.31 -1.46
N THR A 45 -8.25 -2.34 -1.26
CA THR A 45 -6.89 -2.55 -0.80
C THR A 45 -6.54 -1.56 0.31
N SER A 46 -5.79 -2.01 1.31
CA SER A 46 -5.18 -1.17 2.35
C SER A 46 -3.71 -1.55 2.48
N MET A 47 -2.84 -0.55 2.57
CA MET A 47 -1.42 -0.72 2.79
C MET A 47 -0.94 0.25 3.87
N THR A 48 -0.30 -0.30 4.90
CA THR A 48 0.31 0.50 5.97
C THR A 48 1.78 0.70 5.66
N PHE A 49 2.21 1.96 5.66
CA PHE A 49 3.59 2.36 5.63
C PHE A 49 3.99 2.74 7.04
N ASP A 50 4.70 1.84 7.71
CA ASP A 50 5.26 2.13 9.03
C ASP A 50 6.26 3.28 8.92
N TYR A 51 6.05 4.34 9.69
CA TYR A 51 7.12 5.31 9.91
C TYR A 51 8.16 4.58 10.76
N GLY A 52 9.28 4.17 10.16
CA GLY A 52 10.29 3.37 10.86
C GLY A 52 10.58 3.91 12.28
N PRO A 53 10.65 3.04 13.31
CA PRO A 53 10.85 3.50 14.68
C PRO A 53 12.14 4.33 14.79
N PRO A 54 12.10 5.52 15.41
CA PRO A 54 13.22 6.46 15.41
C PRO A 54 14.29 6.14 16.47
N ASP A 55 14.56 4.88 16.81
CA ASP A 55 15.58 4.52 17.81
C ASP A 55 16.57 3.46 17.30
N GLY A 56 17.19 3.77 16.15
CA GLY A 56 18.50 3.22 15.81
C GLY A 56 19.60 3.88 16.65
N VAL A 57 19.74 3.50 17.92
CA VAL A 57 20.85 3.96 18.77
C VAL A 57 22.15 3.23 18.45
N LYS A 58 22.93 3.80 17.52
CA LYS A 58 24.39 3.90 17.67
C LYS A 58 24.84 5.32 17.33
N GLY A 59 24.24 6.28 18.02
CA GLY A 59 24.58 7.70 17.89
C GLY A 59 24.22 8.42 19.16
N LEU A 60 25.14 8.43 20.12
CA LEU A 60 25.17 9.41 21.20
C LEU A 60 24.98 10.80 20.55
N PHE A 61 24.09 11.64 21.09
CA PHE A 61 23.81 13.04 20.70
C PHE A 61 22.61 13.30 19.77
N ARG A 62 21.49 13.63 20.43
CA ARG A 62 20.58 14.77 20.16
C ARG A 62 20.14 14.99 18.70
N ASN A 63 18.97 14.45 18.37
CA ASN A 63 17.85 15.28 17.89
C ASN A 63 16.52 14.51 18.02
N ARG A 64 15.76 14.81 19.08
CA ARG A 64 14.34 14.42 19.16
C ARG A 64 13.54 15.40 18.31
N GLY A 65 12.87 14.90 17.29
CA GLY A 65 11.81 15.65 16.60
C GLY A 65 12.15 16.07 15.18
N ALA A 66 12.27 15.10 14.29
CA ALA A 66 11.80 15.27 12.92
C ALA A 66 11.55 13.87 12.36
N SER A 67 10.28 13.46 12.30
CA SER A 67 9.87 12.42 11.35
C SER A 67 10.40 12.87 9.98
N ALA A 68 11.08 11.97 9.26
CA ALA A 68 11.40 12.24 7.87
C ALA A 68 10.08 12.61 7.16
N PRO A 69 10.06 13.66 6.30
CA PRO A 69 8.85 14.00 5.59
C PRO A 69 8.37 12.77 4.82
N PRO A 70 7.05 12.49 4.81
CA PRO A 70 6.53 11.37 4.05
C PRO A 70 7.00 11.49 2.59
N PRO A 71 7.36 10.37 1.94
CA PRO A 71 7.73 10.40 0.54
C PRO A 71 6.55 10.97 -0.26
N ARG A 72 6.82 11.93 -1.15
CA ARG A 72 5.79 12.57 -2.00
C ARG A 72 5.01 11.56 -2.85
N THR A 73 5.57 10.36 -3.04
CA THR A 73 4.95 9.27 -3.79
C THR A 73 5.38 7.93 -3.22
N VAL A 74 4.43 7.02 -3.01
CA VAL A 74 4.69 5.64 -2.56
C VAL A 74 4.25 4.63 -3.62
N ASN A 75 4.93 3.48 -3.66
CA ASN A 75 4.47 2.33 -4.43
C ASN A 75 3.47 1.53 -3.59
N VAL A 76 2.30 1.29 -4.16
CA VAL A 76 1.23 0.48 -3.57
C VAL A 76 1.04 -0.76 -4.42
N TYR A 77 0.70 -1.86 -3.75
CA TYR A 77 0.40 -3.14 -4.37
C TYR A 77 -1.04 -3.52 -4.06
N CYS A 78 -1.62 -4.36 -4.91
CA CYS A 78 -2.93 -4.93 -4.64
C CYS A 78 -2.89 -5.86 -3.43
N GLU A 79 -3.52 -5.45 -2.32
CA GLU A 79 -3.66 -6.22 -1.09
C GLU A 79 -5.13 -6.67 -0.87
N CYS A 80 -5.87 -6.95 -1.95
CA CYS A 80 -7.31 -7.26 -1.85
C CYS A 80 -7.65 -8.54 -1.08
N GLY A 81 -6.68 -9.44 -0.83
CA GLY A 81 -6.87 -10.66 -0.04
C GLY A 81 -7.61 -11.80 -0.76
N HIS A 82 -8.08 -11.58 -1.99
CA HIS A 82 -8.70 -12.63 -2.81
C HIS A 82 -7.66 -13.58 -3.41
N MET A 83 -8.06 -14.83 -3.61
CA MET A 83 -7.27 -15.79 -4.37
C MET A 83 -7.29 -15.43 -5.86
N HIS A 84 -6.12 -15.49 -6.49
CA HIS A 84 -5.94 -15.26 -7.91
C HIS A 84 -5.20 -16.45 -8.51
N ALA A 85 -5.66 -16.96 -9.65
CA ALA A 85 -5.02 -18.07 -10.34
C ALA A 85 -3.57 -17.74 -10.70
N ASP A 86 -2.69 -18.74 -10.71
CA ASP A 86 -1.27 -18.62 -11.07
C ASP A 86 -0.42 -17.71 -10.15
N ARG A 87 -0.95 -17.31 -8.98
CA ARG A 87 -0.17 -16.56 -7.98
C ARG A 87 0.99 -17.41 -7.45
N PRO A 88 2.25 -16.96 -7.58
CA PRO A 88 3.40 -17.66 -7.02
C PRO A 88 3.34 -17.70 -5.49
N GLU A 89 3.82 -18.79 -4.89
CA GLU A 89 3.91 -18.93 -3.43
C GLU A 89 4.79 -17.85 -2.77
N GLY A 90 5.76 -17.30 -3.52
CA GLY A 90 6.67 -16.25 -3.07
C GLY A 90 6.20 -14.81 -3.34
N ALA A 91 5.00 -14.59 -3.86
CA ALA A 91 4.48 -13.24 -4.10
C ALA A 91 4.29 -12.50 -2.77
N PHE A 92 4.92 -11.33 -2.65
CA PHE A 92 4.89 -10.52 -1.43
C PHE A 92 3.52 -9.82 -1.22
N ASP A 93 2.80 -9.50 -2.30
CA ASP A 93 1.46 -8.94 -2.24
C ASP A 93 0.43 -10.04 -1.99
N ARG A 94 -0.72 -9.67 -1.41
CA ARG A 94 -1.85 -10.57 -1.15
C ARG A 94 -2.97 -10.43 -2.18
N GLY A 95 -2.68 -10.00 -3.40
CA GLY A 95 -3.69 -9.72 -4.42
C GLY A 95 -3.33 -10.22 -5.81
N CYS A 96 -3.70 -9.43 -6.82
CA CYS A 96 -3.60 -9.83 -8.22
C CYS A 96 -2.23 -9.54 -8.87
N GLY A 97 -1.22 -9.10 -8.11
CA GLY A 97 0.09 -8.70 -8.63
C GLY A 97 0.14 -7.29 -9.25
N ALA A 98 -0.97 -6.55 -9.27
CA ALA A 98 -0.97 -5.18 -9.76
C ALA A 98 -0.28 -4.22 -8.79
N PHE A 99 0.47 -3.26 -9.32
CA PHE A 99 1.15 -2.22 -8.55
C PHE A 99 1.08 -0.85 -9.23
N TRP A 100 1.09 0.21 -8.42
CA TRP A 100 1.00 1.59 -8.90
C TRP A 100 1.61 2.57 -7.90
N LYS A 101 1.65 3.85 -8.30
CA LYS A 101 2.10 4.94 -7.45
C LYS A 101 0.93 5.76 -6.95
N VAL A 102 0.99 6.19 -5.70
CA VAL A 102 0.03 7.11 -5.07
C VAL A 102 0.77 8.33 -4.55
N GLU A 103 0.21 9.52 -4.80
CA GLU A 103 0.71 10.77 -4.23
C GLU A 103 0.29 10.88 -2.75
N MET A 104 1.24 11.26 -1.91
CA MET A 104 1.01 11.47 -0.48
C MET A 104 0.80 12.97 -0.21
N PRO A 105 -0.08 13.34 0.73
CA PRO A 105 -0.38 14.73 1.05
C PRO A 105 0.81 15.51 1.65
#